data_AF-A0A521ZJ58-F1
#
_entry.id   AF-A0A521ZJ58-F1
#
_cell.length_a   1.000
_cell.length_b   1.000
_cell.length_c   1.000
_cell.angle_alpha   90.00
_cell.angle_beta   90.00
_cell.angle_gamma   90.00
#
_symmetry.space_group_name_H-M   'P 1'
#
loop_
_entity.id
_entity.type
_entity.pdbx_description
1 polymer ?
#
loop_
_entity_poly.entity_id
_entity_poly.type
_entity_poly.pdbx_seq_one_letter_code
_entity_poly.pdbx_strand_id
1 'polypeptide(L)'
;MKNKKPLIQKGAEAPAQFLDRTVVTTQKLTETLPANDLVKKTGNYWHMLGPGLTTGASDDDPSGIATYSQAGAQFGYQFLWLAAWTFPLTAIVQEMCARIGLVTGQGLAANIRTHFSNRVLYICAALLFIANAVNIGANLGAMAKAAQLLNPQLGYGWLVVGFALLSMFLQIFTPYVRYARYLKWLAMVLLAYVFSALLAHLNWGDVMSHALIPELHLGRDEIILLCAILGTTISPYLFFWQTSQEVEEQILQGKTTL
;
A
#
# COMPACT_ATOMS: atom_id res chain seq x y z
N MET A 1 32.34 -26.22 -70.66
CA MET A 1 30.96 -26.51 -70.21
C MET A 1 30.98 -27.07 -68.78
N LYS A 2 30.25 -26.41 -67.86
CA LYS A 2 29.83 -26.83 -66.50
C LYS A 2 30.83 -27.61 -65.63
N ASN A 3 31.62 -26.89 -64.84
CA ASN A 3 32.36 -27.47 -63.71
C ASN A 3 31.38 -27.67 -62.52
N LYS A 4 30.86 -28.90 -62.38
CA LYS A 4 29.95 -29.32 -61.31
C LYS A 4 30.73 -29.40 -59.99
N LYS A 5 30.61 -28.37 -59.14
CA LYS A 5 31.00 -28.49 -57.72
C LYS A 5 30.15 -29.61 -57.07
N PRO A 6 30.76 -30.54 -56.31
CA PRO A 6 30.09 -31.76 -55.86
C PRO A 6 28.98 -31.44 -54.85
N LEU A 7 27.83 -32.13 -54.99
CA LEU A 7 26.63 -31.95 -54.15
C LEU A 7 26.89 -32.02 -52.63
N ILE A 8 27.97 -32.69 -52.22
CA ILE A 8 28.37 -32.88 -50.82
C ILE A 8 28.83 -31.56 -50.18
N GLN A 9 29.46 -30.68 -50.95
CA GLN A 9 29.97 -29.39 -50.44
C GLN A 9 28.83 -28.39 -50.18
N LYS A 10 27.77 -28.43 -51.01
CA LYS A 10 26.54 -27.65 -50.78
C LYS A 10 25.75 -28.12 -49.56
N GLY A 11 25.79 -29.42 -49.25
CA GLY A 11 25.13 -29.99 -48.06
C GLY A 11 25.84 -29.61 -46.75
N ALA A 12 27.17 -29.49 -46.76
CA ALA A 12 27.96 -29.12 -45.59
C ALA A 12 27.93 -27.60 -45.29
N GLU A 13 27.77 -26.75 -46.30
CA GLU A 13 27.71 -25.29 -46.15
C GLU A 13 26.28 -24.77 -45.86
N ALA A 14 25.25 -25.57 -46.17
CA ALA A 14 23.84 -25.19 -45.95
C ALA A 14 23.47 -24.90 -44.48
N PRO A 15 23.96 -25.65 -43.46
CA PRO A 15 23.70 -25.34 -42.05
C PRO A 15 24.38 -24.03 -41.61
N ALA A 16 25.60 -23.78 -42.08
CA ALA A 16 26.35 -22.57 -41.76
C ALA A 16 25.69 -21.33 -42.38
N GLN A 17 25.25 -21.41 -43.64
CA GLN A 17 24.52 -20.32 -44.29
C GLN A 17 23.13 -20.07 -43.69
N PHE A 18 22.49 -21.12 -43.16
CA PHE A 18 21.23 -20.99 -42.43
C PHE A 18 21.44 -20.31 -41.07
N LEU A 19 22.51 -20.67 -40.35
CA LEU A 19 22.91 -20.01 -39.10
C LEU A 19 23.28 -18.54 -39.30
N ASP A 20 24.03 -18.19 -40.35
CA ASP A 20 24.34 -16.79 -40.64
C ASP A 20 23.08 -15.99 -40.98
N ARG A 21 22.15 -16.60 -41.74
CA ARG A 21 20.86 -15.96 -42.03
C ARG A 21 20.00 -15.80 -40.79
N THR A 22 19.94 -16.78 -39.90
CA THR A 22 19.19 -16.64 -38.65
C THR A 22 19.82 -15.59 -37.76
N VAL A 23 21.15 -15.53 -37.62
CA VAL A 23 21.85 -14.49 -36.84
C VAL A 23 21.57 -13.09 -37.39
N VAL A 24 21.66 -12.90 -38.71
CA VAL A 24 21.39 -11.60 -39.35
C VAL A 24 19.91 -11.22 -39.23
N THR A 25 18.99 -12.18 -39.36
CA THR A 25 17.56 -11.95 -39.15
C THR A 25 17.24 -11.62 -37.69
N THR A 26 17.89 -12.27 -36.73
CA THR A 26 17.76 -11.97 -35.30
C THR A 26 18.29 -10.57 -34.99
N GLN A 27 19.46 -10.19 -35.51
CA GLN A 27 20.01 -8.83 -35.35
C GLN A 27 19.07 -7.76 -35.93
N LYS A 28 18.55 -7.97 -37.15
CA LYS A 28 17.59 -7.04 -37.75
C LYS A 28 16.29 -6.96 -36.96
N LEU A 29 15.79 -8.08 -36.44
CA LEU A 29 14.62 -8.08 -35.55
C LEU A 29 14.91 -7.29 -34.27
N THR A 30 16.08 -7.49 -33.65
CA THR A 30 16.50 -6.77 -32.45
C THR A 30 16.66 -5.26 -32.68
N GLU A 31 17.11 -4.83 -33.86
CA GLU A 31 17.18 -3.41 -34.23
C GLU A 31 15.82 -2.77 -34.53
N THR A 32 14.84 -3.55 -35.03
CA THR A 32 13.47 -3.07 -35.30
C THR A 32 12.53 -3.11 -34.09
N LEU A 33 12.92 -3.81 -33.01
CA LEU A 33 12.16 -3.82 -31.78
C LEU A 33 12.52 -2.56 -30.96
N PRO A 34 11.54 -1.78 -30.46
CA PRO A 34 11.79 -0.67 -29.54
C PRO A 34 12.24 -1.22 -28.18
N ALA A 35 13.47 -1.69 -28.11
CA ALA A 35 14.06 -2.35 -26.96
C ALA A 35 14.87 -1.35 -26.12
N ASN A 36 14.18 -0.56 -25.29
CA ASN A 36 14.70 -0.22 -23.95
C ASN A 36 13.71 0.57 -23.09
N ASP A 37 12.86 1.40 -23.68
CA ASP A 37 12.08 2.36 -22.88
C ASP A 37 10.99 1.70 -22.06
N LEU A 38 10.26 0.73 -22.61
CA LEU A 38 9.18 0.05 -21.87
C LEU A 38 9.72 -0.85 -20.74
N VAL A 39 10.82 -1.58 -20.96
CA VAL A 39 11.42 -2.45 -19.94
C VAL A 39 12.10 -1.62 -18.85
N LYS A 40 12.78 -0.52 -19.18
CA LYS A 40 13.29 0.44 -18.19
C LYS A 40 12.15 1.15 -17.43
N LYS A 41 11.05 1.51 -18.10
CA LYS A 41 9.85 2.08 -17.44
C LYS A 41 9.26 1.08 -16.45
N THR A 42 9.20 -0.20 -16.82
CA THR A 42 8.63 -1.25 -15.97
C THR A 42 9.56 -1.51 -14.77
N GLY A 43 10.88 -1.59 -14.98
CA GLY A 43 11.86 -1.72 -13.90
C GLY A 43 11.81 -0.55 -12.91
N ASN A 44 11.74 0.70 -13.42
CA ASN A 44 11.58 1.88 -12.58
C ASN A 44 10.21 1.91 -11.87
N TYR A 45 9.14 1.41 -12.49
CA TYR A 45 7.82 1.29 -11.86
C TYR A 45 7.85 0.33 -10.65
N TRP A 46 8.53 -0.82 -10.73
CA TRP A 46 8.70 -1.71 -9.58
C TRP A 46 9.55 -1.11 -8.45
N HIS A 47 10.50 -0.24 -8.78
CA HIS A 47 11.26 0.52 -7.78
C HIS A 47 10.41 1.66 -7.16
N MET A 48 9.55 2.32 -7.93
CA MET A 48 8.61 3.37 -7.48
C MET A 48 7.40 2.83 -6.71
N LEU A 49 6.91 1.63 -7.05
CA LEU A 49 5.90 0.91 -6.28
C LEU A 49 6.40 0.57 -4.86
N GLY A 50 7.71 0.65 -4.62
CA GLY A 50 8.32 0.26 -3.37
C GLY A 50 7.80 1.03 -2.15
N PRO A 51 7.90 2.37 -2.12
CA PRO A 51 7.37 3.18 -1.02
C PRO A 51 5.84 3.28 -1.08
N GLY A 52 5.26 3.56 -2.26
CA GLY A 52 3.81 3.79 -2.40
C GLY A 52 2.92 2.57 -2.14
N LEU A 53 3.38 1.35 -2.44
CA LEU A 53 2.62 0.13 -2.14
C LEU A 53 2.72 -0.24 -0.64
N THR A 54 3.89 -0.09 -0.01
CA THR A 54 4.03 -0.27 1.45
C THR A 54 3.22 0.74 2.23
N THR A 55 3.02 1.90 1.63
CA THR A 55 2.24 3.01 2.16
C THR A 55 0.76 2.72 2.13
N GLY A 56 0.22 2.32 0.97
CA GLY A 56 -1.20 1.96 0.87
C GLY A 56 -1.54 0.82 1.83
N ALA A 57 -0.62 -0.15 1.95
CA ALA A 57 -0.76 -1.23 2.94
C ALA A 57 -0.57 -0.79 4.40
N SER A 58 -0.02 0.41 4.67
CA SER A 58 0.11 0.94 6.03
C SER A 58 -1.19 1.54 6.57
N ASP A 59 -2.15 1.86 5.68
CA ASP A 59 -3.48 2.31 6.07
C ASP A 59 -4.34 1.15 6.64
N ASP A 60 -4.05 -0.09 6.26
CA ASP A 60 -4.69 -1.30 6.77
C ASP A 60 -4.09 -1.74 8.14
N ASP A 61 -4.13 -0.85 9.12
CA ASP A 61 -3.63 -1.15 10.45
C ASP A 61 -4.55 -2.14 11.22
N PRO A 62 -4.03 -2.85 12.25
CA PRO A 62 -4.82 -3.81 13.01
C PRO A 62 -6.10 -3.22 13.62
N SER A 63 -6.09 -1.93 13.96
CA SER A 63 -7.26 -1.23 14.51
C SER A 63 -8.36 -1.07 13.46
N GLY A 64 -8.02 -0.67 12.23
CA GLY A 64 -8.97 -0.57 11.12
C GLY A 64 -9.54 -1.93 10.75
N ILE A 65 -8.69 -2.96 10.65
CA ILE A 65 -9.14 -4.34 10.43
C ILE A 65 -10.12 -4.80 11.51
N ALA A 66 -9.84 -4.49 12.78
CA ALA A 66 -10.73 -4.83 13.89
C ALA A 66 -12.08 -4.09 13.77
N THR A 67 -12.07 -2.81 13.41
CA THR A 67 -13.28 -2.01 13.17
C THR A 67 -14.12 -2.58 12.03
N TYR A 68 -13.52 -2.87 10.87
CA TYR A 68 -14.25 -3.46 9.74
C TYR A 68 -14.77 -4.86 10.06
N SER A 69 -14.00 -5.68 10.78
CA SER A 69 -14.42 -7.00 11.22
C SER A 69 -15.59 -6.92 12.20
N GLN A 70 -15.55 -5.96 13.13
CA GLN A 70 -16.66 -5.71 14.05
C GLN A 70 -17.91 -5.25 13.30
N ALA A 71 -17.76 -4.38 12.30
CA ALA A 71 -18.86 -3.92 11.47
C ALA A 71 -19.53 -5.07 10.71
N GLY A 72 -18.75 -5.92 10.06
CA GLY A 72 -19.25 -7.11 9.37
C GLY A 72 -19.90 -8.12 10.31
N ALA A 73 -19.36 -8.31 11.51
CA ALA A 73 -19.90 -9.25 12.49
C ALA A 73 -21.22 -8.79 13.10
N GLN A 74 -21.40 -7.48 13.31
CA GLN A 74 -22.60 -6.94 13.96
C GLN A 74 -23.72 -6.61 12.96
N PHE A 75 -23.38 -6.06 11.80
CA PHE A 75 -24.32 -5.48 10.85
C PHE A 75 -24.24 -6.11 9.44
N GLY A 76 -23.49 -7.20 9.27
CA GLY A 76 -23.36 -7.87 7.99
C GLY A 76 -22.78 -6.94 6.91
N TYR A 77 -23.44 -6.86 5.76
CA TYR A 77 -23.00 -6.01 4.64
C TYR A 77 -23.49 -4.57 4.72
N GLN A 78 -24.26 -4.17 5.74
CA GLN A 78 -24.92 -2.87 5.81
C GLN A 78 -23.98 -1.67 5.60
N PHE A 79 -22.73 -1.76 6.07
CA PHE A 79 -21.74 -0.68 5.94
C PHE A 79 -20.88 -0.76 4.68
N LEU A 80 -21.10 -1.73 3.80
CA LEU A 80 -20.24 -1.98 2.64
C LEU A 80 -20.25 -0.80 1.65
N TRP A 81 -21.38 -0.10 1.51
CA TRP A 81 -21.48 1.10 0.69
C TRP A 81 -20.50 2.20 1.13
N LEU A 82 -20.10 2.26 2.40
CA LEU A 82 -19.13 3.24 2.86
C LEU A 82 -17.81 3.10 2.10
N ALA A 83 -17.34 1.88 1.82
CA ALA A 83 -16.08 1.68 1.11
C ALA A 83 -16.10 2.32 -0.30
N ALA A 84 -17.23 2.21 -1.02
CA ALA A 84 -17.39 2.83 -2.33
C ALA A 84 -17.38 4.36 -2.28
N TRP A 85 -17.83 4.96 -1.18
CA TRP A 85 -17.90 6.41 -1.00
C TRP A 85 -16.64 7.00 -0.37
N THR A 86 -16.02 6.30 0.58
CA THR A 86 -14.81 6.75 1.26
C THR A 86 -13.57 6.60 0.40
N PHE A 87 -13.54 5.64 -0.53
CA PHE A 87 -12.42 5.48 -1.46
C PHE A 87 -12.14 6.75 -2.30
N PRO A 88 -13.09 7.32 -3.06
CA PRO A 88 -12.84 8.55 -3.82
C PRO A 88 -12.55 9.74 -2.90
N LEU A 89 -13.18 9.82 -1.73
CA LEU A 89 -12.95 10.89 -0.76
C LEU A 89 -11.49 10.86 -0.27
N THR A 90 -11.02 9.68 0.13
CA THR A 90 -9.65 9.45 0.59
C THR A 90 -8.67 9.71 -0.54
N ALA A 91 -8.95 9.22 -1.76
CA ALA A 91 -8.10 9.47 -2.93
C ALA A 91 -7.93 10.96 -3.20
N ILE A 92 -9.01 11.75 -3.17
CA ILE A 92 -8.95 13.21 -3.35
C ILE A 92 -8.11 13.86 -2.26
N VAL A 93 -8.31 13.49 -1.00
CA VAL A 93 -7.57 14.08 0.13
C VAL A 93 -6.08 13.72 0.06
N GLN A 94 -5.73 12.48 -0.25
CA GLN A 94 -4.34 12.05 -0.44
C GLN A 94 -3.69 12.77 -1.62
N GLU A 95 -4.42 12.93 -2.72
CA GLU A 95 -3.95 13.64 -3.89
C GLU A 95 -3.67 15.12 -3.60
N MET A 96 -4.55 15.78 -2.85
CA MET A 96 -4.35 17.15 -2.38
C MET A 96 -3.13 17.26 -1.46
N CYS A 97 -2.96 16.32 -0.52
CA CYS A 97 -1.78 16.25 0.34
C CYS A 97 -0.50 16.07 -0.49
N ALA A 98 -0.53 15.18 -1.48
CA ALA A 98 0.60 14.95 -2.36
C ALA A 98 0.98 16.21 -3.16
N ARG A 99 -0.01 16.91 -3.74
CA ARG A 99 0.21 18.19 -4.43
C ARG A 99 0.84 19.25 -3.54
N ILE A 100 0.37 19.36 -2.30
CA ILE A 100 0.93 20.31 -1.33
C ILE A 100 2.42 19.98 -1.09
N GLY A 101 2.75 18.73 -0.80
CA GLY A 101 4.14 18.29 -0.60
C GLY A 101 5.01 18.57 -1.83
N LEU A 102 4.52 18.22 -3.02
CA LEU A 102 5.24 18.39 -4.29
C LEU A 102 5.50 19.86 -4.66
N VAL A 103 4.54 20.76 -4.42
CA VAL A 103 4.65 22.17 -4.80
C VAL A 103 5.45 22.97 -3.77
N THR A 104 5.25 22.69 -2.49
CA THR A 104 5.90 23.45 -1.41
C THR A 104 7.31 22.97 -1.09
N GLY A 105 7.64 21.71 -1.43
CA GLY A 105 8.89 21.07 -1.03
C GLY A 105 9.01 20.90 0.50
N GLN A 106 7.89 21.02 1.23
CA GLN A 106 7.85 21.00 2.68
C GLN A 106 6.72 20.08 3.18
N GLY A 107 6.97 19.37 4.28
CA GLY A 107 5.93 18.57 4.93
C GLY A 107 4.81 19.43 5.51
N LEU A 108 3.64 18.82 5.78
CA LEU A 108 2.45 19.56 6.22
C LEU A 108 2.68 20.41 7.47
N ALA A 109 3.44 19.91 8.45
CA ALA A 109 3.76 20.66 9.68
C ALA A 109 4.56 21.94 9.38
N ALA A 110 5.51 21.88 8.44
CA ALA A 110 6.31 23.03 8.05
C ALA A 110 5.44 24.07 7.30
N ASN A 111 4.54 23.61 6.42
CA ASN A 111 3.57 24.49 5.77
C ASN A 111 2.62 25.16 6.77
N ILE A 112 2.13 24.42 7.79
CA ILE A 112 1.30 25.00 8.85
C ILE A 112 2.07 26.09 9.60
N ARG A 113 3.35 25.84 9.94
CA ARG A 113 4.19 26.82 10.62
C ARG A 113 4.41 28.09 9.80
N THR A 114 4.53 27.97 8.48
CA THR A 114 4.79 29.10 7.57
C THR A 114 3.54 29.95 7.34
N HIS A 115 2.36 29.34 7.24
CA HIS A 115 1.12 30.04 6.88
C HIS A 115 0.19 30.35 8.06
N PHE A 116 0.35 29.70 9.21
CA PHE A 116 -0.51 29.87 10.39
C PHE A 116 0.29 30.24 11.63
N SER A 117 -0.41 30.76 12.65
CA SER A 117 0.22 31.07 13.94
C SER A 117 0.74 29.81 14.64
N ASN A 118 1.79 29.98 15.46
CA ASN A 118 2.37 28.89 16.26
C ASN A 118 1.35 28.15 17.13
N ARG A 119 0.26 28.82 17.57
CA ARG A 119 -0.81 28.18 18.35
C ARG A 119 -1.52 27.08 17.56
N VAL A 120 -1.81 27.33 16.28
CA VAL A 120 -2.47 26.35 15.40
C VAL A 120 -1.56 25.14 15.22
N LEU A 121 -0.26 25.37 14.98
CA LEU A 121 0.73 24.30 14.86
C LEU A 121 0.74 23.40 16.10
N TYR A 122 0.84 23.99 17.30
CA TYR A 122 0.89 23.20 18.53
C TYR A 122 -0.41 22.44 18.79
N ILE A 123 -1.58 23.03 18.50
CA ILE A 123 -2.87 22.33 18.62
C ILE A 123 -2.94 21.15 17.67
N CYS A 124 -2.61 21.34 16.38
CA CYS A 124 -2.60 20.27 15.40
C CYS A 124 -1.61 19.16 15.76
N ALA A 125 -0.40 19.52 16.22
CA ALA A 125 0.61 18.56 16.65
C ALA A 125 0.16 17.77 17.89
N ALA A 126 -0.48 18.42 18.87
CA ALA A 126 -1.00 17.76 20.06
C ALA A 126 -2.13 16.79 19.72
N LEU A 127 -3.08 17.21 18.87
CA LEU A 127 -4.18 16.34 18.40
C LEU A 127 -3.64 15.12 17.65
N LEU A 128 -2.67 15.33 16.76
CA LEU A 128 -2.04 14.25 16.01
C LEU A 128 -1.28 13.28 16.93
N PHE A 129 -0.55 13.82 17.92
CA PHE A 129 0.16 13.01 18.90
C PHE A 129 -0.79 12.12 19.69
N ILE A 130 -1.91 12.68 20.19
CA ILE A 130 -2.92 11.93 20.94
C ILE A 130 -3.57 10.86 20.04
N ALA A 131 -3.98 11.23 18.83
CA ALA A 131 -4.60 10.30 17.89
C ALA A 131 -3.67 9.12 17.57
N ASN A 132 -2.40 9.39 17.30
CA ASN A 132 -1.41 8.34 17.03
C ASN A 132 -1.12 7.48 18.25
N ALA A 133 -1.04 8.06 19.45
CA ALA A 133 -0.84 7.30 20.68
C ALA A 133 -2.01 6.33 20.93
N VAL A 134 -3.25 6.79 20.75
CA VAL A 134 -4.45 5.96 20.86
C VAL A 134 -4.45 4.88 19.78
N ASN A 135 -4.12 5.22 18.53
CA ASN A 135 -4.06 4.25 17.43
C ASN A 135 -3.02 3.15 17.71
N ILE A 136 -1.80 3.51 18.12
CA ILE A 136 -0.77 2.53 18.52
C ILE A 136 -1.28 1.62 19.64
N GLY A 137 -1.97 2.18 20.64
CA GLY A 137 -2.58 1.40 21.71
C GLY A 137 -3.63 0.40 21.20
N ALA A 138 -4.50 0.83 20.28
CA ALA A 138 -5.50 -0.02 19.63
C ALA A 138 -4.83 -1.13 18.80
N ASN A 139 -3.78 -0.81 18.05
CA ASN A 139 -3.01 -1.76 17.26
C ASN A 139 -2.37 -2.85 18.13
N LEU A 140 -1.73 -2.46 19.23
CA LEU A 140 -1.16 -3.43 20.18
C LEU A 140 -2.23 -4.33 20.81
N GLY A 141 -3.40 -3.76 21.14
CA GLY A 141 -4.54 -4.52 21.65
C GLY A 141 -5.10 -5.52 20.64
N ALA A 142 -5.25 -5.12 19.38
CA ALA A 142 -5.70 -5.99 18.30
C ALA A 142 -4.69 -7.13 18.04
N MET A 143 -3.39 -6.83 18.04
CA MET A 143 -2.33 -7.86 17.93
C MET A 143 -2.38 -8.86 19.09
N ALA A 144 -2.56 -8.37 20.33
CA ALA A 144 -2.71 -9.23 21.49
C ALA A 144 -3.96 -10.13 21.38
N LYS A 145 -5.08 -9.61 20.91
CA LYS A 145 -6.30 -10.40 20.67
C LYS A 145 -6.14 -11.44 19.56
N ALA A 146 -5.45 -11.09 18.48
CA ALA A 146 -5.11 -12.04 17.42
C ALA A 146 -4.24 -13.20 17.96
N ALA A 147 -3.27 -12.91 18.84
CA ALA A 147 -2.48 -13.95 19.50
C ALA A 147 -3.30 -14.82 20.47
N GLN A 148 -4.25 -14.22 21.20
CA GLN A 148 -5.17 -14.98 22.06
C GLN A 148 -6.09 -15.91 21.26
N LEU A 149 -6.38 -15.60 20.00
CA LEU A 149 -7.15 -16.50 19.13
C LEU A 149 -6.38 -17.82 18.85
N LEU A 150 -5.05 -17.76 18.79
CA LEU A 150 -4.19 -18.93 18.61
C LEU A 150 -3.94 -19.68 19.93
N ASN A 151 -3.75 -18.94 21.03
CA ASN A 151 -3.59 -19.51 22.36
C ASN A 151 -4.35 -18.69 23.41
N PRO A 152 -5.56 -19.12 23.80
CA PRO A 152 -6.42 -18.39 24.73
C PRO A 152 -5.87 -18.26 26.15
N GLN A 153 -4.89 -19.08 26.54
CA GLN A 153 -4.34 -19.08 27.90
C GLN A 153 -3.34 -17.95 28.14
N LEU A 154 -2.90 -17.25 27.09
CA LEU A 154 -1.94 -16.16 27.19
C LEU A 154 -2.61 -14.90 27.78
N GLY A 155 -1.96 -14.32 28.78
CA GLY A 155 -2.44 -13.10 29.42
C GLY A 155 -2.38 -11.89 28.48
N TYR A 156 -3.52 -11.20 28.29
CA TYR A 156 -3.64 -10.04 27.41
C TYR A 156 -2.60 -8.95 27.72
N GLY A 157 -2.43 -8.59 29.00
CA GLY A 157 -1.48 -7.54 29.40
C GLY A 157 -0.03 -7.88 29.05
N TRP A 158 0.38 -9.14 29.25
CA TRP A 158 1.72 -9.60 28.88
C TRP A 158 1.95 -9.59 27.38
N LEU A 159 0.94 -9.94 26.59
CA LEU A 159 1.00 -9.87 25.13
C LEU A 159 1.13 -8.42 24.65
N VAL A 160 0.34 -7.49 25.19
CA VAL A 160 0.43 -6.07 24.83
C VAL A 160 1.83 -5.51 25.14
N VAL A 161 2.35 -5.77 26.33
CA VAL A 161 3.71 -5.34 26.71
C VAL A 161 4.77 -6.00 25.82
N GLY A 162 4.62 -7.30 25.54
CA GLY A 162 5.52 -8.04 24.65
C GLY A 162 5.55 -7.48 23.24
N PHE A 163 4.39 -7.23 22.63
CA PHE A 163 4.30 -6.61 21.31
C PHE A 163 4.80 -5.17 21.30
N ALA A 164 4.57 -4.39 22.36
CA ALA A 164 5.09 -3.03 22.48
C ALA A 164 6.63 -3.03 22.48
N LEU A 165 7.24 -3.85 23.33
CA LEU A 165 8.70 -3.98 23.42
C LEU A 165 9.30 -4.52 22.12
N LEU A 166 8.66 -5.53 21.50
CA LEU A 166 9.10 -6.07 20.21
C LEU A 166 9.05 -5.00 19.11
N SER A 167 7.94 -4.25 19.03
CA SER A 167 7.77 -3.20 18.03
C SER A 167 8.79 -2.08 18.22
N MET A 168 9.01 -1.65 19.47
CA MET A 168 10.02 -0.65 19.83
C MET A 168 11.43 -1.14 19.49
N PHE A 169 11.76 -2.39 19.82
CA PHE A 169 13.05 -2.99 19.50
C PHE A 169 13.27 -3.04 17.98
N LEU A 170 12.28 -3.50 17.22
CA LEU A 170 12.38 -3.56 15.77
C LEU A 170 12.58 -2.17 15.15
N GLN A 171 11.90 -1.14 15.65
CA GLN A 171 12.05 0.24 15.17
C GLN A 171 13.44 0.83 15.47
N ILE A 172 14.03 0.53 16.63
CA ILE A 172 15.35 1.06 17.02
C ILE A 172 16.48 0.36 16.26
N PHE A 173 16.39 -0.97 16.09
CA PHE A 173 17.50 -1.77 15.58
C PHE A 173 17.41 -2.13 14.09
N THR A 174 16.28 -1.86 13.41
CA THR A 174 16.11 -2.19 11.99
C THR A 174 16.21 -0.95 11.11
N PRO A 175 17.15 -0.90 10.15
CA PRO A 175 17.20 0.16 9.16
C PRO A 175 15.91 0.21 8.33
N TYR A 176 15.38 1.42 8.09
CA TYR A 176 14.12 1.64 7.36
C TYR A 176 14.04 0.87 6.03
N VAL A 177 15.13 0.87 5.24
CA VAL A 177 15.20 0.18 3.94
C VAL A 177 14.95 -1.34 4.08
N ARG A 178 15.43 -1.95 5.16
CA ARG A 178 15.20 -3.38 5.44
C ARG A 178 13.79 -3.62 5.96
N TYR A 179 13.30 -2.73 6.83
CA TYR A 179 11.95 -2.77 7.38
C TYR A 179 10.88 -2.67 6.27
N ALA A 180 10.99 -1.69 5.38
CA ALA A 180 10.08 -1.50 4.25
C ALA A 180 10.02 -2.73 3.32
N ARG A 181 11.13 -3.47 3.16
CA ARG A 181 11.13 -4.71 2.39
C ARG A 181 10.27 -5.79 3.04
N TYR A 182 10.33 -5.95 4.36
CA TYR A 182 9.49 -6.90 5.08
C TYR A 182 8.02 -6.51 5.05
N LEU A 183 7.72 -5.21 5.19
CA LEU A 183 6.34 -4.72 5.09
C LEU A 183 5.69 -5.04 3.74
N LYS A 184 6.42 -5.01 2.62
CA LYS A 184 5.88 -5.42 1.30
C LYS A 184 5.37 -6.86 1.32
N TRP A 185 6.16 -7.76 1.88
CA TRP A 185 5.79 -9.17 1.97
C TRP A 185 4.67 -9.39 2.98
N LEU A 186 4.66 -8.65 4.07
CA LEU A 186 3.55 -8.68 5.04
C LEU A 186 2.25 -8.17 4.42
N ALA A 187 2.29 -7.14 3.58
CA ALA A 187 1.13 -6.64 2.85
C ALA A 187 0.51 -7.72 1.93
N MET A 188 1.31 -8.63 1.37
CA MET A 188 0.78 -9.76 0.60
C MET A 188 -0.09 -10.70 1.44
N VAL A 189 0.05 -10.72 2.77
CA VAL A 189 -0.84 -11.47 3.67
C VAL A 189 -2.26 -10.93 3.63
N LEU A 190 -2.48 -9.65 3.30
CA LEU A 190 -3.82 -9.09 3.13
C LEU A 190 -4.61 -9.77 2.00
N LEU A 191 -3.93 -10.40 1.02
CA LEU A 191 -4.60 -11.22 0.01
C LEU A 191 -5.33 -12.43 0.64
N ALA A 192 -4.96 -12.86 1.85
CA ALA A 192 -5.70 -13.89 2.58
C ALA A 192 -7.16 -13.50 2.83
N TYR A 193 -7.49 -12.20 2.95
CA TYR A 193 -8.88 -11.74 3.03
C TYR A 193 -9.64 -11.97 1.74
N VAL A 194 -9.01 -11.77 0.58
CA VAL A 194 -9.61 -12.07 -0.73
C VAL A 194 -9.92 -13.56 -0.83
N PHE A 195 -8.96 -14.42 -0.47
CA PHE A 195 -9.19 -15.86 -0.44
C PHE A 195 -10.28 -16.26 0.56
N SER A 196 -10.31 -15.63 1.74
CA SER A 196 -11.35 -15.88 2.75
C SER A 196 -12.74 -15.50 2.23
N ALA A 197 -12.87 -14.38 1.51
CA ALA A 197 -14.12 -13.96 0.88
C ALA A 197 -14.58 -14.95 -0.21
N LEU A 198 -13.64 -15.47 -1.02
CA LEU A 198 -13.96 -16.47 -2.05
C LEU A 198 -14.43 -17.81 -1.44
N LEU A 199 -13.82 -18.23 -0.33
CA LEU A 199 -14.17 -19.47 0.37
C LEU A 199 -15.45 -19.35 1.21
N ALA A 200 -15.84 -18.13 1.60
CA ALA A 200 -17.02 -17.87 2.41
C ALA A 200 -18.37 -18.10 1.68
N HIS A 201 -18.36 -18.50 0.40
CA HIS A 201 -19.56 -18.74 -0.42
C HIS A 201 -20.59 -17.60 -0.34
N LEU A 202 -20.11 -16.37 -0.49
CA LEU A 202 -20.92 -15.16 -0.37
C LEU A 202 -21.99 -15.08 -1.48
N ASN A 203 -23.17 -14.56 -1.14
CA ASN A 203 -24.15 -14.18 -2.14
C ASN A 203 -23.73 -12.84 -2.75
N TRP A 204 -23.07 -12.90 -3.91
CA TRP A 204 -22.56 -11.71 -4.61
C TRP A 204 -23.66 -10.71 -5.00
N GLY A 205 -24.91 -11.15 -5.18
CA GLY A 205 -26.04 -10.25 -5.42
C GLY A 205 -26.30 -9.34 -4.22
N ASP A 206 -26.26 -9.92 -3.03
CA ASP A 206 -26.47 -9.24 -1.75
C ASP A 206 -25.29 -8.31 -1.39
N VAL A 207 -24.06 -8.75 -1.65
CA VAL A 207 -22.85 -7.93 -1.51
C VAL A 207 -22.93 -6.71 -2.42
N MET A 208 -23.32 -6.89 -3.69
CA MET A 208 -23.38 -5.78 -4.65
C MET A 208 -24.50 -4.79 -4.31
N SER A 209 -25.67 -5.25 -3.86
CA SER A 209 -26.76 -4.36 -3.45
C SER A 209 -26.35 -3.49 -2.27
N HIS A 210 -25.77 -4.09 -1.23
CA HIS A 210 -25.31 -3.36 -0.04
C HIS A 210 -24.04 -2.52 -0.28
N ALA A 211 -23.28 -2.77 -1.34
CA ALA A 211 -22.16 -1.94 -1.74
C ALA A 211 -22.59 -0.64 -2.47
N LEU A 212 -23.77 -0.63 -3.09
CA LEU A 212 -24.23 0.50 -3.91
C LEU A 212 -25.41 1.26 -3.30
N ILE A 213 -26.24 0.57 -2.51
CA ILE A 213 -27.43 1.15 -1.89
C ILE A 213 -27.08 1.52 -0.45
N PRO A 214 -27.05 2.83 -0.11
CA PRO A 214 -26.77 3.25 1.25
C PRO A 214 -27.98 2.95 2.15
N GLU A 215 -27.75 2.09 3.14
CA GLU A 215 -28.71 1.81 4.21
C GLU A 215 -28.17 2.37 5.52
N LEU A 216 -28.86 3.39 6.03
CA LEU A 216 -28.50 4.08 7.27
C LEU A 216 -29.68 3.98 8.24
N HIS A 217 -29.48 3.30 9.37
CA HIS A 217 -30.37 3.45 10.51
C HIS A 217 -29.65 4.30 11.57
N LEU A 218 -30.38 5.23 12.17
CA LEU A 218 -29.82 6.18 13.14
C LEU A 218 -29.75 5.57 14.55
N GLY A 219 -29.35 4.30 14.62
CA GLY A 219 -29.07 3.60 15.87
C GLY A 219 -27.79 4.12 16.52
N ARG A 220 -27.73 4.09 17.86
CA ARG A 220 -26.54 4.55 18.60
C ARG A 220 -25.28 3.79 18.17
N ASP A 221 -25.38 2.46 18.08
CA ASP A 221 -24.24 1.60 17.75
C ASP A 221 -23.82 1.76 16.28
N GLU A 222 -24.78 1.96 15.38
CA GLU A 222 -24.53 2.24 13.96
C GLU A 222 -23.80 3.57 13.77
N ILE A 223 -24.20 4.63 14.49
CA ILE A 223 -23.52 5.94 14.42
C ILE A 223 -22.10 5.82 14.96
N ILE A 224 -21.89 5.11 16.08
CA ILE A 224 -20.56 4.90 16.66
C ILE A 224 -19.66 4.17 15.65
N LEU A 225 -20.18 3.12 15.02
CA LEU A 225 -19.42 2.32 14.08
C LEU A 225 -19.18 3.04 12.75
N LEU A 226 -20.15 3.82 12.27
CA LEU A 226 -19.99 4.73 11.14
C LEU A 226 -18.86 5.73 11.40
N CYS A 227 -18.85 6.36 12.58
CA CYS A 227 -17.76 7.25 12.99
C CYS A 227 -16.42 6.52 13.06
N ALA A 228 -16.40 5.27 13.55
CA ALA A 228 -15.18 4.47 13.62
C ALA A 228 -14.64 4.13 12.22
N ILE A 229 -15.50 3.70 11.30
CA ILE A 229 -15.15 3.41 9.90
C ILE A 229 -14.59 4.67 9.22
N LEU A 230 -15.31 5.79 9.28
CA LEU A 230 -14.85 7.04 8.67
C LEU A 230 -13.55 7.56 9.30
N GLY A 231 -13.42 7.42 10.63
CA GLY A 231 -12.25 7.85 11.37
C GLY A 231 -11.00 7.04 11.03
N THR A 232 -11.13 5.71 10.84
CA THR A 232 -9.99 4.88 10.46
C THR A 232 -9.60 5.07 8.99
N THR A 233 -10.56 5.30 8.08
CA THR A 233 -10.26 5.48 6.64
C THR A 233 -9.60 6.82 6.33
N ILE A 234 -9.96 7.90 7.04
CA ILE A 234 -9.42 9.25 6.79
C ILE A 234 -8.62 9.69 8.02
N SER A 235 -7.58 8.92 8.32
CA SER A 235 -6.76 9.14 9.50
C SER A 235 -5.85 10.37 9.32
N PRO A 236 -5.85 11.34 10.26
CA PRO A 236 -5.06 12.57 10.14
C PRO A 236 -3.56 12.37 9.93
N TYR A 237 -2.99 11.27 10.44
CA TYR A 237 -1.57 10.98 10.28
C TYR A 237 -1.17 10.75 8.83
N LEU A 238 -2.08 10.23 7.99
CA LEU A 238 -1.82 10.01 6.58
C LEU A 238 -1.56 11.33 5.86
N PHE A 239 -2.18 12.44 6.29
CA PHE A 239 -1.97 13.74 5.65
C PHE A 239 -0.56 14.26 5.88
N PHE A 240 -0.07 14.14 7.11
CA PHE A 240 1.31 14.50 7.47
C PHE A 240 2.31 13.55 6.83
N TRP A 241 1.96 12.28 6.77
CA TRP A 241 2.83 11.25 6.23
C TRP A 241 2.94 11.36 4.70
N GLN A 242 1.83 11.51 3.95
CA GLN A 242 1.82 11.61 2.48
C GLN A 242 2.59 12.85 2.02
N THR A 243 2.32 14.02 2.62
CA THR A 243 3.07 15.24 2.31
C THR A 243 4.57 15.08 2.55
N SER A 244 4.95 14.44 3.66
CA SER A 244 6.36 14.25 4.00
C SER A 244 7.06 13.23 3.09
N GLN A 245 6.37 12.17 2.66
CA GLN A 245 6.94 11.20 1.71
C GLN A 245 7.21 11.81 0.34
N GLU A 246 6.28 12.60 -0.20
CA GLU A 246 6.51 13.25 -1.49
C GLU A 246 7.74 14.16 -1.45
N VAL A 247 7.95 14.85 -0.32
CA VAL A 247 9.13 15.69 -0.10
C VAL A 247 10.40 14.84 0.03
N GLU A 248 10.36 13.74 0.79
CA GLU A 248 11.48 12.81 0.91
C GLU A 248 11.86 12.21 -0.45
N GLU A 249 10.87 11.86 -1.28
CA GLU A 249 11.12 11.35 -2.63
C GLU A 249 11.73 12.43 -3.54
N GLN A 250 11.28 13.69 -3.44
CA GLN A 250 11.93 14.80 -4.15
C GLN A 250 13.38 15.03 -3.71
N ILE A 251 13.68 14.90 -2.43
CA ILE A 251 15.04 14.99 -1.88
C ILE A 251 15.90 13.86 -2.46
N LEU A 252 15.40 12.61 -2.45
CA LEU A 252 16.09 11.46 -3.03
C LEU A 252 16.33 11.62 -4.55
N GLN A 253 15.44 12.31 -5.26
CA GLN A 253 15.59 12.66 -6.67
C GLN A 253 16.48 13.89 -6.92
N GLY A 254 16.97 14.55 -5.87
CA GLY A 254 17.83 15.74 -5.95
C GLY A 254 17.11 17.01 -6.44
N LYS A 255 15.78 17.06 -6.37
CA LYS A 255 14.95 18.19 -6.85
C LYS A 255 14.78 19.29 -5.81
N THR A 256 14.89 18.94 -4.53
CA THR A 256 14.66 19.85 -3.40
C THR A 256 15.77 19.62 -2.37
N THR A 257 16.37 20.70 -1.86
CA THR A 257 17.35 20.67 -0.76
C THR A 257 16.73 21.35 0.46
N LEU A 258 16.86 20.70 1.63
CA LEU A 258 16.46 21.23 2.94
C LEU A 258 17.07 22.61 3.23
#